data_AF-A0A8S3QVY5-F1
#
_entry.id   AF-A0A8S3QVY5-F1
#
_cell.length_a   1.000
_cell.length_b   1.000
_cell.length_c   1.000
_cell.angle_alpha   90.00
_cell.angle_beta   90.00
_cell.angle_gamma   90.00
#
_symmetry.space_group_name_H-M   'P 1'
#
loop_
_entity.id
_entity.type
_entity.pdbx_description
1 polymer ?
#
loop_
_entity_poly.entity_id
_entity_poly.type
_entity_poly.pdbx_seq_one_letter_code
_entity_poly.pdbx_strand_id
1 'polypeptide(L)'
;MSTPRNYNCILCSKRPKTRDRRKLIGPNNKSLRKCLQQKFFIEHDKINHANSVICNKCRIRCSREIDTNVRCPIQTTISESINDDTEYVPPAKYARCHPCKSPPSIALPIPSAGGGHSQCVVCKRRGPKLVVVPTNARFNIFLDKLIILTVGARCCPGHLCNDIFLPDALDRISHSQSSSIFNRTDLMDLITQIRDMALRGSKRRIDFDTENALTSSDILNLTGLSKENFNDLCSIVQKGNLRDSRTRSVRTCIGIFLTKLKSGLSNKLLSTLFNLGKDSVRRAIASARKYLSENFVPSNLGFNHISREEVNYVIVSLLNCKQIL
;
A
#
# COMPACT_ATOMS: atom_id res chain seq x y z
N MET A 1 53.63 -33.69 38.67
CA MET A 1 53.77 -33.15 37.30
C MET A 1 52.56 -33.58 36.46
N SER A 2 51.60 -32.68 36.21
CA SER A 2 50.40 -32.98 35.42
C SER A 2 50.65 -32.72 33.94
N THR A 3 50.72 -33.78 33.13
CA THR A 3 50.83 -33.67 31.67
C THR A 3 49.64 -32.89 31.09
N PRO A 4 49.85 -31.98 30.12
CA PRO A 4 48.77 -31.20 29.53
C PRO A 4 47.86 -32.12 28.71
N ARG A 5 46.62 -32.32 29.17
CA ARG A 5 45.61 -33.12 28.45
C ARG A 5 45.35 -32.49 27.06
N ASN A 6 45.67 -33.23 26.02
CA ASN A 6 45.44 -32.83 24.63
C ASN A 6 44.00 -33.14 24.24
N TYR A 7 43.25 -32.08 23.91
CA TYR A 7 41.87 -32.18 23.45
C TYR A 7 41.81 -31.85 21.96
N ASN A 8 41.60 -32.86 21.13
CA ASN A 8 41.39 -32.71 19.69
C ASN A 8 39.91 -32.77 19.36
N CYS A 9 39.48 -32.00 18.36
CA CYS A 9 38.10 -32.04 17.89
C CYS A 9 37.79 -33.41 17.27
N ILE A 10 36.72 -34.07 17.71
CA ILE A 10 36.34 -35.40 17.23
C ILE A 10 36.07 -35.47 15.71
N LEU A 11 35.69 -34.34 15.10
CA LEU A 11 35.30 -34.28 13.68
C LEU A 11 36.42 -33.84 12.73
N CYS A 12 37.34 -33.02 13.19
CA CYS A 12 38.38 -32.45 12.31
C CYS A 12 39.79 -32.67 12.82
N SER A 13 39.95 -33.36 13.95
CA SER A 13 41.21 -33.67 14.63
C SER A 13 42.08 -32.47 14.99
N LYS A 14 41.66 -31.24 14.66
CA LYS A 14 42.34 -30.00 15.01
C LYS A 14 42.21 -29.73 16.50
N ARG A 15 43.23 -29.11 17.09
CA ARG A 15 43.23 -28.65 18.49
C ARG A 15 42.42 -27.35 18.63
N PRO A 16 41.19 -27.39 19.16
CA PRO A 16 40.43 -26.17 19.45
C PRO A 16 41.11 -25.31 20.52
N LYS A 17 40.94 -23.98 20.46
CA LYS A 17 41.27 -23.05 21.55
C LYS A 17 40.38 -23.35 22.77
N THR A 18 40.87 -23.14 23.99
CA THR A 18 40.15 -23.50 25.23
C THR A 18 38.72 -22.93 25.30
N ARG A 19 38.52 -21.69 24.82
CA ARG A 19 37.21 -21.02 24.71
C ARG A 19 36.24 -21.63 23.69
N ASP A 20 36.76 -22.33 22.69
CA ASP A 20 36.01 -22.89 21.55
C ASP A 20 35.76 -24.40 21.70
N ARG A 21 36.17 -24.98 22.85
CA ARG A 21 36.00 -26.40 23.20
C ARG A 21 34.64 -26.61 23.85
N ARG A 22 33.82 -27.50 23.28
CA ARG A 22 32.63 -28.00 23.96
C ARG A 22 32.76 -29.50 24.19
N LYS A 23 32.60 -29.94 25.44
CA LYS A 23 32.57 -31.37 25.81
C LYS A 23 31.28 -32.00 25.28
N LEU A 24 31.36 -33.22 24.77
CA LEU A 24 30.20 -33.95 24.24
C LEU A 24 29.39 -34.64 25.34
N ILE A 25 30.03 -35.00 26.45
CA ILE A 25 29.36 -35.55 27.62
C ILE A 25 28.71 -34.41 28.40
N GLY A 26 27.38 -34.43 28.44
CA GLY A 26 26.55 -33.49 29.21
C GLY A 26 25.08 -33.62 28.82
N PRO A 27 24.14 -33.27 29.72
CA PRO A 27 22.70 -33.40 29.48
C PRO A 27 22.23 -32.57 28.27
N ASN A 28 22.86 -31.42 28.04
CA ASN A 28 22.45 -30.46 27.01
C ASN A 28 23.01 -30.74 25.60
N ASN A 29 23.74 -31.86 25.40
CA ASN A 29 24.43 -32.17 24.13
C ASN A 29 23.87 -33.41 23.42
N LYS A 30 22.65 -33.87 23.77
CA LYS A 30 22.03 -35.08 23.19
C LYS A 30 21.82 -34.98 21.66
N SER A 31 21.32 -33.83 21.17
CA SER A 31 21.11 -33.58 19.73
C SER A 31 22.42 -33.58 18.94
N LEU A 32 23.47 -33.01 19.53
CA LEU A 32 24.80 -32.98 18.93
C LEU A 32 25.39 -34.39 18.81
N ARG A 33 25.29 -35.23 19.87
CA ARG A 33 25.74 -36.63 19.83
C ARG A 33 24.99 -37.43 18.76
N LYS A 34 23.67 -37.25 18.66
CA LYS A 34 22.84 -37.90 17.63
C LYS A 34 23.26 -37.49 16.22
N CYS A 35 23.53 -36.20 15.99
CA CYS A 35 24.04 -35.71 14.70
C CYS A 35 25.41 -36.31 14.34
N LEU A 36 26.34 -36.40 15.30
CA LEU A 36 27.66 -37.01 15.08
C LEU A 36 27.57 -38.50 14.73
N GLN A 37 26.61 -39.23 15.34
CA GLN A 37 26.38 -40.64 15.03
C GLN A 37 25.71 -40.82 13.66
N GLN A 38 24.64 -40.09 13.41
CA GLN A 38 23.77 -40.33 12.25
C GLN A 38 24.29 -39.72 10.95
N LYS A 39 25.03 -38.60 11.01
CA LYS A 39 25.47 -37.86 9.81
C LYS A 39 26.97 -37.93 9.57
N PHE A 40 27.75 -38.12 10.64
CA PHE A 40 29.20 -38.20 10.57
C PHE A 40 29.76 -39.58 10.94
N PHE A 41 28.89 -40.57 11.19
CA PHE A 41 29.23 -41.96 11.45
C PHE A 41 30.31 -42.15 12.53
N ILE A 42 30.32 -41.28 13.54
CA ILE A 42 31.28 -41.41 14.64
C ILE A 42 30.76 -42.47 15.62
N GLU A 43 31.61 -43.43 15.94
CA GLU A 43 31.36 -44.49 16.92
C GLU A 43 30.90 -43.95 18.28
N HIS A 44 29.96 -44.68 18.90
CA HIS A 44 29.36 -44.33 20.18
C HIS A 44 30.40 -44.18 21.30
N ASP A 45 31.44 -45.02 21.29
CA ASP A 45 32.50 -45.05 22.30
C ASP A 45 33.40 -43.82 22.21
N LYS A 46 33.69 -43.35 20.99
CA LYS A 46 34.44 -42.12 20.75
C LYS A 46 33.66 -40.88 21.19
N ILE A 47 32.33 -40.89 21.10
CA ILE A 47 31.48 -39.74 21.49
C ILE A 47 31.32 -39.62 23.00
N ASN A 48 31.21 -40.75 23.71
CA ASN A 48 30.99 -40.79 25.15
C ASN A 48 32.30 -40.88 25.96
N HIS A 49 33.46 -40.71 25.33
CA HIS A 49 34.74 -40.64 26.02
C HIS A 49 34.93 -39.29 26.73
N ALA A 50 35.47 -39.31 27.96
CA ALA A 50 35.54 -38.16 28.87
C ALA A 50 36.29 -36.94 28.31
N ASN A 51 37.21 -37.17 27.36
CA ASN A 51 37.99 -36.14 26.70
C ASN A 51 37.47 -35.76 25.30
N SER A 52 36.29 -36.24 24.92
CA SER A 52 35.73 -35.96 23.60
C SER A 52 35.14 -34.57 23.52
N VAL A 53 35.75 -33.75 22.68
CA VAL A 53 35.37 -32.36 22.45
C VAL A 53 35.09 -32.11 20.98
N ILE A 54 34.23 -31.12 20.73
CA ILE A 54 34.00 -30.58 19.40
C ILE A 54 34.45 -29.12 19.37
N CYS A 55 35.02 -28.69 18.24
CA CYS A 55 35.32 -27.28 18.01
C CYS A 55 34.06 -26.53 17.55
N ASN A 56 34.05 -25.20 17.74
CA ASN A 56 32.91 -24.37 17.35
C ASN A 56 32.54 -24.49 15.85
N LYS A 57 33.53 -24.59 14.96
CA LYS A 57 33.30 -24.73 13.50
C LYS A 57 32.57 -26.04 13.15
N CYS A 58 33.00 -27.15 13.75
CA CYS A 58 32.37 -28.46 13.57
C CYS A 58 30.99 -28.54 14.24
N ARG A 59 30.79 -27.83 15.36
CA ARG A 59 29.49 -27.70 16.02
C ARG A 59 28.46 -27.01 15.12
N ILE A 60 28.83 -25.87 14.52
CA ILE A 60 27.95 -25.14 13.58
C ILE A 60 27.62 -26.01 12.37
N ARG A 61 28.59 -26.79 11.87
CA ARG A 61 28.35 -27.76 10.79
C ARG A 61 27.30 -28.80 11.17
N CYS A 62 27.40 -29.38 12.37
CA CYS A 62 26.38 -30.33 12.85
C CYS A 62 25.00 -29.67 12.99
N SER A 63 24.93 -28.42 13.49
CA SER A 63 23.66 -27.70 13.60
C SER A 63 22.96 -27.50 12.24
N ARG A 64 23.72 -27.17 11.19
CA ARG A 64 23.16 -27.03 9.83
C ARG A 64 22.57 -28.34 9.29
N GLU A 65 23.20 -29.47 9.58
CA GLU A 65 22.71 -30.81 9.17
C GLU A 65 21.48 -31.28 9.98
N ILE A 66 21.28 -30.74 11.18
CA ILE A 66 20.06 -30.96 11.96
C ILE A 66 18.91 -30.15 11.35
N ASP A 67 19.17 -28.91 10.92
CA ASP A 67 18.18 -28.01 10.34
C ASP A 67 17.70 -28.44 8.94
N THR A 68 18.54 -29.11 8.14
CA THR A 68 18.16 -29.60 6.80
C THR A 68 17.13 -30.72 6.84
N ASN A 69 17.13 -31.56 7.88
CA ASN A 69 16.16 -32.66 8.05
C ASN A 69 14.75 -32.18 8.47
N VAL A 70 14.55 -30.91 8.80
CA VAL A 70 13.24 -30.35 9.20
C VAL A 70 12.47 -29.77 7.99
N ARG A 71 13.10 -29.67 6.81
CA ARG A 71 12.45 -29.22 5.57
C ARG A 71 11.84 -30.42 4.83
N CYS A 72 10.64 -30.85 5.21
CA CYS A 72 9.82 -31.72 4.35
C CYS A 72 9.13 -30.90 3.24
N PRO A 73 8.90 -31.49 2.05
CA PRO A 73 8.18 -30.83 0.95
C PRO A 73 6.70 -30.75 1.30
N ILE A 74 6.12 -29.55 1.23
CA ILE A 74 4.67 -29.35 1.38
C ILE A 74 4.00 -29.89 0.12
N GLN A 75 3.32 -31.03 0.24
CA GLN A 75 2.39 -31.52 -0.78
C GLN A 75 1.00 -31.04 -0.36
N THR A 76 0.49 -30.06 -1.10
CA THR A 76 -0.82 -29.45 -0.90
C THR A 76 -1.90 -30.39 -1.44
N THR A 77 -2.70 -30.98 -0.57
CA THR A 77 -4.00 -31.56 -0.95
C THR A 77 -5.05 -31.00 -0.01
N ILE A 78 -5.83 -30.06 -0.55
CA ILE A 78 -7.12 -29.64 -0.04
C ILE A 78 -8.10 -30.76 -0.36
N SER A 79 -8.77 -31.30 0.64
CA SER A 79 -10.05 -32.00 0.45
C SER A 79 -10.87 -31.86 1.72
N GLU A 80 -11.95 -31.10 1.60
CA GLU A 80 -13.07 -31.02 2.52
C GLU A 80 -13.80 -32.37 2.56
N SER A 81 -14.14 -32.83 3.76
CA SER A 81 -15.39 -33.56 3.99
C SER A 81 -15.75 -33.50 5.47
N ILE A 82 -16.92 -32.93 5.73
CA ILE A 82 -17.69 -33.10 6.95
C ILE A 82 -18.22 -34.53 6.91
N ASN A 83 -17.99 -35.31 7.95
CA ASN A 83 -18.91 -36.37 8.38
C ASN A 83 -18.75 -36.62 9.88
N ASP A 84 -19.91 -36.68 10.51
CA ASP A 84 -20.20 -36.99 11.90
C ASP A 84 -20.04 -38.51 12.10
N ASP A 85 -19.24 -38.92 13.09
CA ASP A 85 -19.44 -40.12 13.92
C ASP A 85 -18.21 -40.40 14.82
N THR A 86 -18.50 -40.89 16.01
CA THR A 86 -17.67 -40.98 17.23
C THR A 86 -16.45 -41.92 17.17
N GLU A 87 -15.26 -41.42 17.54
CA GLU A 87 -14.24 -42.16 18.31
C GLU A 87 -13.23 -41.18 18.94
N TYR A 88 -12.97 -41.26 20.25
CA TYR A 88 -11.98 -40.40 20.92
C TYR A 88 -10.56 -40.81 20.52
N VAL A 89 -9.95 -40.04 19.61
CA VAL A 89 -8.53 -40.15 19.27
C VAL A 89 -7.72 -39.17 20.14
N PRO A 90 -6.68 -39.61 20.87
CA PRO A 90 -5.86 -38.69 21.65
C PRO A 90 -5.20 -37.66 20.72
N PRO A 91 -5.10 -36.37 21.11
CA PRO A 91 -4.54 -35.36 20.24
C PRO A 91 -3.09 -35.74 19.91
N ALA A 92 -2.83 -35.97 18.63
CA ALA A 92 -1.46 -36.12 18.13
C ALA A 92 -0.66 -34.91 18.60
N LYS A 93 0.49 -35.14 19.23
CA LYS A 93 1.38 -34.07 19.68
C LYS A 93 1.86 -33.30 18.44
N TYR A 94 1.11 -32.26 18.05
CA TYR A 94 1.54 -31.34 17.01
C TYR A 94 2.91 -30.80 17.42
N ALA A 95 3.93 -31.11 16.62
CA ALA A 95 5.23 -30.48 16.75
C ALA A 95 4.97 -28.97 16.74
N ARG A 96 5.43 -28.27 17.78
CA ARG A 96 5.32 -26.80 17.86
C ARG A 96 5.95 -26.23 16.59
N CYS A 97 5.10 -25.79 15.66
CA CYS A 97 5.54 -25.12 14.46
C CYS A 97 6.13 -23.79 14.91
N HIS A 98 7.46 -23.67 14.92
CA HIS A 98 8.10 -22.39 15.13
C HIS A 98 7.55 -21.43 14.08
N PRO A 99 7.10 -20.21 14.45
CA PRO A 99 6.59 -19.26 13.47
C PRO A 99 7.65 -19.10 12.38
N CYS A 100 7.30 -19.49 11.16
CA CYS A 100 8.15 -19.35 9.98
C CYS A 100 8.54 -17.89 9.89
N LYS A 101 9.77 -17.55 10.28
CA LYS A 101 10.28 -16.19 10.13
C LYS A 101 10.37 -15.92 8.64
N SER A 102 9.72 -14.85 8.19
CA SER A 102 9.81 -14.39 6.81
C SER A 102 11.29 -14.26 6.39
N PRO A 103 11.64 -14.65 5.16
CA PRO A 103 13.02 -14.51 4.69
C PRO A 103 13.47 -13.04 4.74
N PRO A 104 14.78 -12.78 4.91
CA PRO A 104 15.31 -11.41 5.04
C PRO A 104 15.08 -10.56 3.78
N SER A 105 14.96 -11.22 2.63
CA SER A 105 14.62 -10.60 1.35
C SER A 105 13.83 -11.56 0.47
N ILE A 106 12.97 -11.01 -0.38
CA ILE A 106 12.20 -11.75 -1.37
C ILE A 106 12.54 -11.26 -2.78
N ALA A 107 12.52 -12.15 -3.76
CA ALA A 107 12.62 -11.77 -5.17
C ALA A 107 11.20 -11.63 -5.73
N LEU A 108 10.89 -10.46 -6.30
CA LEU A 108 9.63 -10.19 -6.98
C LEU A 108 9.87 -10.11 -8.50
N PRO A 109 8.91 -10.57 -9.33
CA PRO A 109 8.99 -10.48 -10.79
C PRO A 109 8.69 -9.06 -11.30
N ILE A 110 9.33 -8.07 -10.66
CA ILE A 110 9.24 -6.67 -11.05
C ILE A 110 10.58 -6.31 -11.69
N PRO A 111 10.61 -5.86 -12.96
CA PRO A 111 11.85 -5.52 -13.62
C PRO A 111 12.58 -4.37 -12.92
N SER A 112 13.91 -4.39 -12.91
CA SER A 112 14.73 -3.29 -12.37
C SER A 112 15.69 -2.70 -13.38
N ALA A 113 16.05 -1.44 -13.17
CA ALA A 113 17.06 -0.73 -13.92
C ALA A 113 18.01 0.05 -13.00
N GLY A 114 19.21 0.34 -13.53
CA GLY A 114 20.13 1.30 -12.93
C GLY A 114 21.10 0.74 -11.87
N GLY A 115 21.35 -0.57 -11.86
CA GLY A 115 22.23 -1.22 -10.86
C GLY A 115 23.71 -0.79 -10.87
N GLY A 116 24.12 0.16 -11.73
CA GLY A 116 25.50 0.66 -11.79
C GLY A 116 25.58 2.15 -11.45
N HIS A 117 26.50 2.51 -10.55
CA HIS A 117 26.72 3.91 -10.15
C HIS A 117 27.58 4.73 -11.14
N SER A 118 28.15 4.08 -12.17
CA SER A 118 29.09 4.69 -13.11
C SER A 118 28.48 5.13 -14.45
N GLN A 119 27.21 4.80 -14.70
CA GLN A 119 26.55 5.05 -15.97
C GLN A 119 25.15 5.61 -15.79
N CYS A 120 24.72 6.41 -16.78
CA CYS A 120 23.37 6.92 -16.84
C CYS A 120 22.36 5.79 -17.09
N VAL A 121 21.29 5.70 -16.30
CA VAL A 121 20.24 4.69 -16.47
C VAL A 121 19.50 4.80 -17.81
N VAL A 122 19.37 6.03 -18.34
CA VAL A 122 18.67 6.34 -19.61
C VAL A 122 19.56 6.07 -20.82
N CYS A 123 20.63 6.86 -21.03
CA CYS A 123 21.46 6.80 -22.23
C CYS A 123 22.74 5.94 -22.11
N LYS A 124 22.95 5.26 -20.97
CA LYS A 124 24.14 4.42 -20.67
C LYS A 124 25.50 5.11 -20.77
N ARG A 125 25.55 6.43 -20.98
CA ARG A 125 26.80 7.20 -20.96
C ARG A 125 27.44 7.16 -19.57
N ARG A 126 28.76 6.92 -19.55
CA ARG A 126 29.61 7.08 -18.37
C ARG A 126 30.11 8.51 -18.33
N GLY A 127 30.22 9.11 -17.15
CA GLY A 127 30.77 10.46 -17.05
C GLY A 127 30.83 10.99 -15.62
N PRO A 128 31.66 12.03 -15.38
CA PRO A 128 31.81 12.63 -14.06
C PRO A 128 30.56 13.39 -13.61
N LYS A 129 29.73 13.89 -14.55
CA LYS A 129 28.56 14.75 -14.29
C LYS A 129 27.24 13.98 -14.21
N LEU A 130 27.22 12.79 -13.60
CA LEU A 130 25.99 12.05 -13.38
C LEU A 130 25.37 12.45 -12.03
N VAL A 131 24.06 12.73 -12.03
CA VAL A 131 23.29 13.04 -10.82
C VAL A 131 22.55 11.79 -10.34
N VAL A 132 22.41 11.66 -9.03
CA VAL A 132 21.59 10.59 -8.44
C VAL A 132 20.13 10.86 -8.77
N VAL A 133 19.42 9.83 -9.22
CA VAL A 133 18.01 9.96 -9.56
C VAL A 133 17.20 10.19 -8.28
N PRO A 134 16.43 11.30 -8.18
CA PRO A 134 15.62 11.60 -7.00
C PRO A 134 14.59 10.52 -6.69
N THR A 135 14.22 10.36 -5.43
CA THR A 135 13.24 9.35 -4.98
C THR A 135 11.90 9.46 -5.71
N ASN A 136 11.39 10.69 -5.89
CA ASN A 136 10.14 10.92 -6.61
C ASN A 136 10.22 10.48 -8.08
N ALA A 137 11.34 10.76 -8.76
CA ALA A 137 11.56 10.34 -10.13
C ALA A 137 11.62 8.81 -10.27
N ARG A 138 12.28 8.13 -9.31
CA ARG A 138 12.33 6.66 -9.25
C ARG A 138 10.93 6.07 -9.05
N PHE A 139 10.14 6.67 -8.17
CA PHE A 139 8.79 6.21 -7.88
C PHE A 139 7.81 6.44 -9.05
N ASN A 140 7.91 7.57 -9.76
CA ASN A 140 7.09 7.84 -10.94
C ASN A 140 7.33 6.81 -12.05
N ILE A 141 8.59 6.40 -12.27
CA ILE A 141 8.91 5.32 -13.23
C ILE A 141 8.24 4.00 -12.83
N PHE A 142 8.22 3.68 -11.54
CA PHE A 142 7.55 2.48 -11.07
C PHE A 142 6.05 2.52 -11.39
N LEU A 143 5.40 3.68 -11.24
CA LEU A 143 3.98 3.81 -11.52
C LEU A 143 3.66 3.82 -13.02
N ASP A 144 4.51 4.45 -13.83
CA ASP A 144 4.28 4.59 -15.27
C ASP A 144 4.67 3.32 -16.05
N LYS A 145 5.73 2.62 -15.63
CA LYS A 145 6.34 1.51 -16.39
C LYS A 145 6.49 0.21 -15.61
N LEU A 146 6.15 0.18 -14.33
CA LEU A 146 6.38 -0.98 -13.45
C LEU A 146 7.87 -1.39 -13.41
N ILE A 147 8.78 -0.42 -13.51
CA ILE A 147 10.24 -0.64 -13.43
C ILE A 147 10.77 -0.05 -12.12
N ILE A 148 11.54 -0.83 -11.38
CA ILE A 148 12.20 -0.39 -10.15
C ILE A 148 13.57 0.20 -10.47
N LEU A 149 13.76 1.48 -10.17
CA LEU A 149 15.09 2.07 -10.14
C LEU A 149 15.77 1.82 -8.80
N THR A 150 16.89 1.10 -8.86
CA THR A 150 17.72 0.82 -7.69
C THR A 150 18.16 2.12 -7.00
N VAL A 151 18.29 2.06 -5.67
CA VAL A 151 18.77 3.19 -4.88
C VAL A 151 20.19 3.57 -5.34
N GLY A 152 20.43 4.86 -5.56
CA GLY A 152 21.72 5.34 -6.06
C GLY A 152 21.93 5.17 -7.57
N ALA A 153 20.91 4.75 -8.33
CA ALA A 153 20.90 4.87 -9.78
C ALA A 153 21.17 6.32 -10.19
N ARG A 154 21.95 6.52 -11.26
CA ARG A 154 22.33 7.85 -11.73
C ARG A 154 21.83 8.13 -13.15
N CYS A 155 21.62 9.39 -13.49
CA CYS A 155 21.28 9.82 -14.84
C CYS A 155 22.03 11.11 -15.24
N CYS A 156 22.03 11.44 -16.52
CA CYS A 156 22.52 12.73 -16.99
C CYS A 156 21.56 13.85 -16.56
N PRO A 157 22.06 15.03 -16.14
CA PRO A 157 21.23 16.17 -15.75
C PRO A 157 20.18 16.55 -16.80
N GLY A 158 20.53 16.49 -18.09
CA GLY A 158 19.62 16.80 -19.19
C GLY A 158 18.48 15.79 -19.41
N HIS A 159 18.36 14.75 -18.59
CA HIS A 159 17.20 13.85 -18.58
C HIS A 159 16.18 14.19 -17.50
N LEU A 160 16.53 15.09 -16.58
CA LEU A 160 15.66 15.57 -15.51
C LEU A 160 15.31 17.03 -15.75
N CYS A 161 14.06 17.37 -15.47
CA CYS A 161 13.58 18.75 -15.32
C CYS A 161 12.78 18.81 -14.02
N ASN A 162 13.18 19.68 -13.08
CA ASN A 162 12.55 19.80 -11.77
C ASN A 162 12.38 18.45 -11.05
N ASP A 163 13.44 17.63 -11.01
CA ASP A 163 13.45 16.29 -10.40
C ASP A 163 12.46 15.29 -11.01
N ILE A 164 12.00 15.53 -12.25
CA ILE A 164 11.11 14.63 -13.00
C ILE A 164 11.78 14.26 -14.32
N PHE A 165 11.62 13.01 -14.78
CA PHE A 165 12.11 12.60 -16.08
C PHE A 165 11.33 13.27 -17.21
N LEU A 166 12.07 13.78 -18.20
CA LEU A 166 11.46 14.22 -19.46
C LEU A 166 10.82 13.02 -20.18
N PRO A 167 9.72 13.19 -20.92
CA PRO A 167 9.02 12.11 -21.61
C PRO A 167 9.95 11.24 -22.47
N ASP A 168 10.76 11.87 -23.32
CA ASP A 168 11.74 11.15 -24.17
C ASP A 168 12.76 10.34 -23.35
N ALA A 169 13.13 10.83 -22.17
CA ALA A 169 14.04 10.13 -21.28
C ALA A 169 13.35 8.94 -20.61
N LEU A 170 12.10 9.11 -20.20
CA LEU A 170 11.27 8.05 -19.63
C LEU A 170 11.13 6.88 -20.62
N ASP A 171 10.89 7.18 -21.90
CA ASP A 171 10.74 6.20 -22.98
C ASP A 171 11.98 5.33 -23.21
N ARG A 172 13.16 5.93 -23.09
CA ARG A 172 14.43 5.21 -23.25
C ARG A 172 14.85 4.36 -22.04
N ILE A 173 14.16 4.45 -20.91
CA ILE A 173 14.47 3.62 -19.73
C ILE A 173 14.01 2.18 -20.00
N SER A 174 14.99 1.30 -20.14
CA SER A 174 14.80 -0.15 -20.26
C SER A 174 15.26 -0.88 -19.01
N HIS A 175 14.62 -2.01 -18.71
CA HIS A 175 15.00 -2.87 -17.60
C HIS A 175 16.32 -3.60 -17.89
N SER A 176 17.17 -3.73 -16.88
CA SER A 176 18.40 -4.52 -16.92
C SER A 176 18.24 -5.91 -16.33
N GLN A 177 17.25 -6.09 -15.45
CA GLN A 177 16.92 -7.37 -14.82
C GLN A 177 15.41 -7.56 -14.83
N SER A 178 14.95 -8.81 -14.98
CA SER A 178 13.52 -9.17 -15.01
C SER A 178 12.91 -9.33 -13.61
N SER A 179 13.73 -9.37 -12.57
CA SER A 179 13.29 -9.47 -11.18
C SER A 179 14.06 -8.49 -10.28
N SER A 180 13.47 -8.18 -9.13
CA SER A 180 14.00 -7.26 -8.14
C SER A 180 13.97 -7.90 -6.75
N ILE A 181 15.01 -7.68 -5.98
CA ILE A 181 15.11 -8.17 -4.59
C ILE A 181 14.64 -7.07 -3.66
N PHE A 182 13.72 -7.40 -2.75
CA PHE A 182 13.17 -6.48 -1.76
C PHE A 182 13.42 -7.02 -0.36
N ASN A 183 13.90 -6.17 0.54
CA ASN A 183 13.85 -6.42 1.97
C ASN A 183 12.56 -5.84 2.59
N ARG A 184 12.35 -6.06 3.90
CA ARG A 184 11.18 -5.54 4.63
C ARG A 184 11.03 -4.03 4.49
N THR A 185 12.12 -3.27 4.61
CA THR A 185 12.11 -1.81 4.53
C THR A 185 11.74 -1.34 3.13
N ASP A 186 12.37 -1.90 2.09
CA ASP A 186 12.10 -1.53 0.70
C ASP A 186 10.62 -1.72 0.34
N LEU A 187 10.04 -2.83 0.80
CA LEU A 187 8.65 -3.17 0.54
C LEU A 187 7.68 -2.25 1.30
N MET A 188 7.98 -1.95 2.57
CA MET A 188 7.19 -1.00 3.35
C MET A 188 7.26 0.42 2.77
N ASP A 189 8.43 0.85 2.32
CA ASP A 189 8.63 2.16 1.69
C ASP A 189 7.85 2.25 0.37
N LEU A 190 7.86 1.19 -0.44
CA LEU A 190 7.09 1.13 -1.69
C LEU A 190 5.58 1.20 -1.42
N ILE A 191 5.08 0.38 -0.50
CA ILE A 191 3.66 0.36 -0.12
C ILE A 191 3.23 1.72 0.44
N THR A 192 4.07 2.34 1.28
CA THR A 192 3.78 3.66 1.86
C THR A 192 3.71 4.73 0.79
N GLN A 193 4.64 4.75 -0.16
CA GLN A 193 4.62 5.70 -1.29
C GLN A 193 3.39 5.49 -2.20
N ILE A 194 3.00 4.24 -2.47
CA ILE A 194 1.78 3.91 -3.23
C ILE A 194 0.55 4.44 -2.49
N ARG A 195 0.45 4.16 -1.18
CA ARG A 195 -0.65 4.63 -0.34
C ARG A 195 -0.73 6.15 -0.36
N ASP A 196 0.38 6.85 -0.13
CA ASP A 196 0.42 8.30 -0.13
C ASP A 196 -0.01 8.90 -1.46
N MET A 197 0.39 8.28 -2.58
CA MET A 197 -0.07 8.73 -3.89
C MET A 197 -1.56 8.47 -4.10
N ALA A 198 -2.08 7.31 -3.71
CA ALA A 198 -3.50 7.00 -3.79
C ALA A 198 -4.34 7.98 -2.93
N LEU A 199 -3.85 8.33 -1.74
CA LEU A 199 -4.46 9.34 -0.88
C LEU A 199 -4.39 10.75 -1.47
N ARG A 200 -3.29 11.12 -2.15
CA ARG A 200 -3.21 12.40 -2.87
C ARG A 200 -4.11 12.43 -4.10
N GLY A 201 -4.24 11.31 -4.83
CA GLY A 201 -5.08 11.18 -6.02
C GLY A 201 -6.57 11.23 -5.70
N SER A 202 -7.00 10.57 -4.62
CA SER A 202 -8.39 10.62 -4.12
C SER A 202 -8.81 12.03 -3.68
N LYS A 203 -7.86 12.87 -3.22
CA LYS A 203 -8.09 14.28 -2.88
C LYS A 203 -8.16 15.24 -4.07
N ARG A 204 -7.93 14.80 -5.32
CA ARG A 204 -7.91 15.69 -6.50
C ARG A 204 -9.29 16.04 -7.06
N ARG A 205 -10.34 15.38 -6.58
CA ARG A 205 -11.74 15.65 -6.94
C ARG A 205 -12.43 16.29 -5.74
N ILE A 206 -13.19 17.36 -5.98
CA ILE A 206 -14.15 17.85 -4.99
C ILE A 206 -15.18 16.72 -4.74
N ASP A 207 -15.18 16.21 -3.53
CA ASP A 207 -16.04 15.09 -3.13
C ASP A 207 -17.07 15.55 -2.10
N PHE A 208 -18.34 15.50 -2.50
CA PHE A 208 -19.46 15.81 -1.61
C PHE A 208 -19.98 14.57 -0.87
N ASP A 209 -19.56 13.36 -1.24
CA ASP A 209 -20.13 12.12 -0.72
C ASP A 209 -19.51 11.68 0.61
N THR A 210 -18.20 11.92 0.77
CA THR A 210 -17.50 11.55 2.00
C THR A 210 -17.70 12.62 3.09
N GLU A 211 -18.15 12.19 4.27
CA GLU A 211 -18.58 13.05 5.40
C GLU A 211 -17.52 14.06 5.89
N ASN A 212 -16.24 13.76 5.64
CA ASN A 212 -15.08 14.59 6.02
C ASN A 212 -14.20 15.00 4.83
N ALA A 213 -14.67 14.84 3.58
CA ALA A 213 -13.90 15.32 2.43
C ALA A 213 -13.88 16.86 2.31
N LEU A 214 -14.93 17.54 2.80
CA LEU A 214 -15.07 18.99 2.75
C LEU A 214 -15.40 19.55 4.13
N THR A 215 -14.74 20.64 4.50
CA THR A 215 -15.06 21.41 5.71
C THR A 215 -16.37 22.18 5.54
N SER A 216 -16.98 22.63 6.63
CA SER A 216 -18.20 23.47 6.55
C SER A 216 -17.96 24.76 5.75
N SER A 217 -16.76 25.35 5.85
CA SER A 217 -16.35 26.48 5.03
C SER A 217 -16.24 26.13 3.55
N ASP A 218 -15.71 24.95 3.20
CA ASP A 218 -15.62 24.52 1.80
C ASP A 218 -17.01 24.34 1.19
N ILE A 219 -17.94 23.70 1.92
CA ILE A 219 -19.32 23.52 1.46
C ILE A 219 -20.00 24.87 1.25
N LEU A 220 -19.85 25.81 2.19
CA LEU A 220 -20.39 27.16 2.05
C LEU A 220 -19.77 27.90 0.87
N ASN A 221 -18.45 27.84 0.70
CA ASN A 221 -17.74 28.50 -0.39
C ASN A 221 -18.09 27.92 -1.76
N LEU A 222 -18.29 26.60 -1.86
CA LEU A 222 -18.64 25.93 -3.11
C LEU A 222 -20.11 26.09 -3.46
N THR A 223 -21.02 25.89 -2.51
CA THR A 223 -22.46 25.76 -2.80
C THR A 223 -23.27 26.99 -2.45
N GLY A 224 -22.79 27.82 -1.52
CA GLY A 224 -23.55 28.95 -0.97
C GLY A 224 -24.49 28.59 0.17
N LEU A 225 -24.56 27.31 0.56
CA LEU A 225 -25.36 26.82 1.68
C LEU A 225 -24.48 26.42 2.85
N SER A 226 -24.98 26.55 4.08
CA SER A 226 -24.34 25.92 5.24
C SER A 226 -24.31 24.40 5.08
N LYS A 227 -23.43 23.72 5.83
CA LYS A 227 -23.30 22.26 5.76
C LYS A 227 -24.63 21.56 6.11
N GLU A 228 -25.36 22.12 7.08
CA GLU A 228 -26.66 21.63 7.55
C GLU A 228 -27.71 21.78 6.46
N ASN A 229 -27.89 22.99 5.90
CA ASN A 229 -28.86 23.24 4.84
C ASN A 229 -28.57 22.43 3.57
N PHE A 230 -27.28 22.24 3.24
CA PHE A 230 -26.88 21.37 2.13
C PHE A 230 -27.25 19.90 2.39
N ASN A 231 -27.05 19.41 3.61
CA ASN A 231 -27.45 18.06 4.02
C ASN A 231 -28.96 17.88 3.92
N ASP A 232 -29.74 18.81 4.47
CA ASP A 232 -31.19 18.77 4.46
C ASP A 232 -31.73 18.76 3.02
N LEU A 233 -31.19 19.63 2.17
CA LEU A 233 -31.53 19.66 0.75
C LEU A 233 -31.24 18.31 0.08
N CYS A 234 -30.06 17.73 0.31
CA CYS A 234 -29.71 16.42 -0.24
C CYS A 234 -30.66 15.33 0.26
N SER A 235 -31.03 15.34 1.53
CA SER A 235 -31.98 14.37 2.11
C SER A 235 -33.38 14.50 1.52
N ILE A 236 -33.86 15.71 1.26
CA ILE A 236 -35.14 15.94 0.58
C ILE A 236 -35.08 15.43 -0.86
N VAL A 237 -34.03 15.78 -1.59
CA VAL A 237 -33.83 15.39 -3.00
C VAL A 237 -33.68 13.88 -3.15
N GLN A 238 -32.96 13.22 -2.23
CA GLN A 238 -32.70 11.78 -2.27
C GLN A 238 -33.95 10.95 -2.01
N LYS A 239 -34.95 11.50 -1.30
CA LYS A 239 -36.28 10.89 -1.17
C LYS A 239 -37.12 11.01 -2.44
N GLY A 240 -36.71 11.82 -3.41
CA GLY A 240 -37.40 12.01 -4.68
C GLY A 240 -36.88 11.17 -5.84
N ASN A 241 -37.27 11.55 -7.06
CA ASN A 241 -36.93 10.85 -8.30
C ASN A 241 -35.52 11.12 -8.86
N LEU A 242 -34.68 11.93 -8.19
CA LEU A 242 -33.30 12.10 -8.62
C LEU A 242 -32.50 10.87 -8.18
N ARG A 243 -32.04 10.06 -9.15
CA ARG A 243 -31.30 8.82 -8.89
C ARG A 243 -29.80 9.01 -9.01
N ASP A 244 -29.07 8.22 -8.24
CA ASP A 244 -27.63 8.00 -8.44
C ASP A 244 -27.37 7.45 -9.85
N SER A 245 -26.20 7.74 -10.40
CA SER A 245 -25.68 7.08 -11.60
C SER A 245 -24.41 6.31 -11.27
N ARG A 246 -23.92 5.50 -12.22
CA ARG A 246 -22.63 4.80 -12.07
C ARG A 246 -21.43 5.73 -11.82
N THR A 247 -21.56 7.02 -12.10
CA THR A 247 -20.45 7.99 -12.09
C THR A 247 -20.63 9.14 -11.10
N ARG A 248 -21.81 9.28 -10.48
CA ARG A 248 -22.10 10.34 -9.52
C ARG A 248 -23.27 9.97 -8.63
N SER A 249 -23.21 10.42 -7.39
CA SER A 249 -24.36 10.39 -6.50
C SER A 249 -25.30 11.59 -6.75
N VAL A 250 -26.49 11.53 -6.17
CA VAL A 250 -27.44 12.64 -6.00
C VAL A 250 -26.75 13.84 -5.34
N ARG A 251 -25.99 13.59 -4.28
CA ARG A 251 -25.32 14.64 -3.50
C ARG A 251 -24.23 15.35 -4.29
N THR A 252 -23.39 14.61 -5.02
CA THR A 252 -22.45 15.16 -5.99
C THR A 252 -23.18 15.92 -7.11
N CYS A 253 -24.34 15.44 -7.58
CA CYS A 253 -25.14 16.10 -8.61
C CYS A 253 -25.64 17.49 -8.17
N ILE A 254 -26.21 17.57 -6.96
CA ILE A 254 -26.64 18.83 -6.35
C ILE A 254 -25.43 19.74 -6.08
N GLY A 255 -24.34 19.20 -5.54
CA GLY A 255 -23.10 19.94 -5.30
C GLY A 255 -22.53 20.59 -6.56
N ILE A 256 -22.47 19.87 -7.69
CA ILE A 256 -22.03 20.42 -8.98
C ILE A 256 -22.96 21.54 -9.46
N PHE A 257 -24.27 21.35 -9.33
CA PHE A 257 -25.26 22.34 -9.74
C PHE A 257 -25.15 23.63 -8.92
N LEU A 258 -25.09 23.53 -7.60
CA LEU A 258 -24.93 24.69 -6.71
C LEU A 258 -23.57 25.37 -6.92
N THR A 259 -22.50 24.60 -7.11
CA THR A 259 -21.18 25.16 -7.46
C THR A 259 -21.24 25.93 -8.77
N LYS A 260 -21.93 25.42 -9.79
CA LYS A 260 -22.13 26.13 -11.06
C LYS A 260 -22.91 27.43 -10.88
N LEU A 261 -23.98 27.42 -10.08
CA LEU A 261 -24.79 28.61 -9.81
C LEU A 261 -23.99 29.68 -9.05
N LYS A 262 -23.24 29.27 -8.02
CA LYS A 262 -22.46 30.20 -7.19
C LYS A 262 -21.28 30.82 -7.91
N SER A 263 -20.53 30.01 -8.68
CA SER A 263 -19.24 30.41 -9.24
C SER A 263 -19.27 30.82 -10.71
N GLY A 264 -20.34 30.50 -11.44
CA GLY A 264 -20.45 30.74 -12.88
C GLY A 264 -19.53 29.89 -13.77
N LEU A 265 -18.65 29.04 -13.21
CA LEU A 265 -17.56 28.36 -13.94
C LEU A 265 -18.04 27.53 -15.14
N SER A 266 -17.26 27.50 -16.21
CA SER A 266 -17.59 26.72 -17.41
C SER A 266 -17.71 25.22 -17.11
N ASN A 267 -18.51 24.48 -17.89
CA ASN A 267 -18.63 23.02 -17.75
C ASN A 267 -17.29 22.31 -17.95
N LYS A 268 -16.35 22.90 -18.71
CA LYS A 268 -15.01 22.37 -18.91
C LYS A 268 -14.19 22.48 -17.62
N LEU A 269 -14.27 23.60 -16.91
CA LEU A 269 -13.55 23.79 -15.64
C LEU A 269 -14.16 22.93 -14.53
N LEU A 270 -15.49 22.85 -14.44
CA LEU A 270 -16.16 21.93 -13.52
C LEU A 270 -15.80 20.47 -13.80
N SER A 271 -15.65 20.09 -15.08
CA SER A 271 -15.18 18.76 -15.48
C SER A 271 -13.80 18.44 -14.90
N THR A 272 -12.89 19.43 -14.87
CA THR A 272 -11.58 19.30 -14.23
C THR A 272 -11.69 19.22 -12.69
N LEU A 273 -12.43 20.13 -12.05
CA LEU A 273 -12.55 20.20 -10.58
C LEU A 273 -13.19 18.94 -9.97
N PHE A 274 -14.19 18.39 -10.66
CA PHE A 274 -14.91 17.20 -10.21
C PHE A 274 -14.36 15.89 -10.81
N ASN A 275 -13.33 15.96 -11.65
CA ASN A 275 -12.78 14.83 -12.41
C ASN A 275 -13.88 13.99 -13.10
N LEU A 276 -14.81 14.66 -13.79
CA LEU A 276 -15.93 14.04 -14.52
C LEU A 276 -15.89 14.47 -15.97
N GLY A 277 -16.33 13.63 -16.90
CA GLY A 277 -16.50 14.04 -18.30
C GLY A 277 -17.47 15.24 -18.45
N LYS A 278 -17.21 16.13 -19.41
CA LYS A 278 -18.03 17.34 -19.68
C LYS A 278 -19.52 17.03 -19.83
N ASP A 279 -19.87 15.95 -20.52
CA ASP A 279 -21.27 15.53 -20.67
C ASP A 279 -21.90 15.03 -19.37
N SER A 280 -21.11 14.37 -18.51
CA SER A 280 -21.57 13.97 -17.18
C SER A 280 -21.89 15.18 -16.31
N VAL A 281 -21.04 16.22 -16.35
CA VAL A 281 -21.30 17.50 -15.68
C VAL A 281 -22.57 18.17 -16.24
N ARG A 282 -22.69 18.27 -17.57
CA ARG A 282 -23.87 18.85 -18.22
C ARG A 282 -25.16 18.12 -17.81
N ARG A 283 -25.15 16.79 -17.83
CA ARG A 283 -26.29 15.97 -17.38
C ARG A 283 -26.59 16.17 -15.90
N ALA A 284 -25.58 16.27 -15.04
CA ALA A 284 -25.78 16.51 -13.61
C ALA A 284 -26.52 17.84 -13.38
N ILE A 285 -26.02 18.92 -13.99
CA ILE A 285 -26.63 20.25 -13.91
C ILE A 285 -28.07 20.22 -14.41
N ALA A 286 -28.33 19.58 -15.57
CA ALA A 286 -29.67 19.50 -16.14
C ALA A 286 -30.64 18.70 -15.25
N SER A 287 -30.21 17.55 -14.73
CA SER A 287 -31.02 16.70 -13.84
C SER A 287 -31.33 17.38 -12.51
N ALA A 288 -30.33 18.00 -11.88
CA ALA A 288 -30.50 18.74 -10.63
C ALA A 288 -31.44 19.93 -10.83
N ARG A 289 -31.23 20.74 -11.87
CA ARG A 289 -32.11 21.87 -12.20
C ARG A 289 -33.55 21.42 -12.39
N LYS A 290 -33.78 20.42 -13.25
CA LYS A 290 -35.12 19.91 -13.55
C LYS A 290 -35.82 19.45 -12.26
N TYR A 291 -35.14 18.61 -11.48
CA TYR A 291 -35.71 18.10 -10.24
C TYR A 291 -36.05 19.22 -9.26
N LEU A 292 -35.12 20.15 -9.02
CA LEU A 292 -35.33 21.24 -8.06
C LEU A 292 -36.48 22.15 -8.52
N SER A 293 -36.52 22.52 -9.79
CA SER A 293 -37.59 23.38 -10.33
C SER A 293 -38.97 22.73 -10.29
N GLU A 294 -39.06 21.43 -10.55
CA GLU A 294 -40.36 20.73 -10.63
C GLU A 294 -40.87 20.23 -9.27
N ASN A 295 -39.99 19.86 -8.34
CA ASN A 295 -40.38 19.15 -7.12
C ASN A 295 -40.02 19.91 -5.83
N PHE A 296 -38.89 20.60 -5.82
CA PHE A 296 -38.39 21.27 -4.63
C PHE A 296 -38.95 22.69 -4.49
N VAL A 297 -38.81 23.53 -5.53
CA VAL A 297 -39.23 24.93 -5.53
C VAL A 297 -40.73 25.09 -5.25
N PRO A 298 -41.66 24.37 -5.91
CA PRO A 298 -43.09 24.55 -5.67
C PRO A 298 -43.51 24.22 -4.23
N SER A 299 -42.85 23.23 -3.63
CA SER A 299 -43.17 22.69 -2.30
C SER A 299 -42.44 23.38 -1.16
N ASN A 300 -41.52 24.32 -1.44
CA ASN A 300 -40.70 24.97 -0.42
C ASN A 300 -40.52 26.49 -0.64
N LEU A 301 -40.96 27.04 -1.78
CA LEU A 301 -40.81 28.47 -2.14
C LEU A 301 -42.11 29.07 -2.73
N GLY A 302 -43.23 28.35 -2.68
CA GLY A 302 -44.54 28.86 -3.12
C GLY A 302 -45.23 29.77 -2.10
N PHE A 303 -46.30 30.46 -2.51
CA PHE A 303 -47.13 31.32 -1.64
C PHE A 303 -47.70 30.63 -0.39
N ASN A 304 -47.67 29.29 -0.35
CA ASN A 304 -48.11 28.49 0.79
C ASN A 304 -47.10 28.46 1.95
N HIS A 305 -45.89 29.02 1.79
CA HIS A 305 -44.84 29.07 2.82
C HIS A 305 -44.49 30.48 3.30
N ILE A 306 -45.12 31.51 2.72
CA ILE A 306 -45.04 32.88 3.23
C ILE A 306 -46.20 33.04 4.21
N SER A 307 -45.91 33.42 5.45
CA SER A 307 -46.96 33.70 6.44
C SER A 307 -47.86 34.82 5.93
N ARG A 308 -49.16 34.85 6.30
CA ARG A 308 -50.10 35.90 5.82
C ARG A 308 -49.57 37.31 6.10
N GLU A 309 -48.79 37.45 7.16
CA GLU A 309 -48.12 38.67 7.58
C GLU A 309 -47.04 39.13 6.57
N GLU A 310 -46.25 38.21 6.02
CA GLU A 310 -45.18 38.50 5.06
C GLU A 310 -45.71 38.76 3.63
N VAL A 311 -46.83 38.13 3.24
CA VAL A 311 -47.49 38.40 1.95
C VAL A 311 -47.98 39.85 1.87
N ASN A 312 -48.53 40.39 2.97
CA ASN A 312 -48.94 41.79 3.04
C ASN A 312 -47.75 42.74 2.85
N TYR A 313 -46.58 42.41 3.40
CA TYR A 313 -45.38 43.24 3.26
C TYR A 313 -44.86 43.28 1.81
N VAL A 314 -44.88 42.14 1.11
CA VAL A 314 -44.43 42.02 -0.28
C VAL A 314 -45.42 42.69 -1.25
N ILE A 315 -46.74 42.53 -1.02
CA ILE A 315 -47.76 43.18 -1.86
C ILE A 315 -47.76 44.71 -1.67
N VAL A 316 -47.63 45.20 -0.42
CA VAL A 316 -47.50 46.65 -0.15
C VAL A 316 -46.21 47.22 -0.75
N SER A 317 -45.10 46.47 -0.70
CA SER A 317 -43.84 46.89 -1.31
C SER A 317 -43.91 46.92 -2.86
N LEU A 318 -44.63 45.98 -3.48
CA LEU A 318 -44.84 45.96 -4.94
C LEU A 318 -45.86 47.02 -5.41
N LEU A 319 -46.87 47.35 -4.60
CA LEU A 319 -47.82 48.42 -4.88
C LEU A 319 -47.16 49.81 -4.74
N ASN A 320 -46.28 50.00 -3.76
CA ASN A 320 -45.52 51.24 -3.59
C ASN A 320 -44.42 51.41 -4.67
N CYS A 321 -43.86 50.32 -5.19
CA CYS A 321 -42.92 50.38 -6.33
C CYS A 321 -43.59 50.71 -7.68
N LYS A 322 -44.91 50.55 -7.81
CA LYS A 322 -45.66 50.91 -9.03
C LYS A 322 -45.96 52.40 -9.16
N GLN A 323 -45.60 53.23 -8.18
CA GLN A 323 -45.67 54.69 -8.28
C GLN A 323 -44.35 55.34 -8.75
N ILE A 324 -43.29 54.56 -9.03
CA ILE A 324 -41.96 55.07 -9.41
C ILE A 324 -41.45 54.48 -10.76
N LEU A 325 -42.28 53.74 -11.49
CA LEU A 325 -42.03 53.35 -12.90
C LEU A 325 -43.25 53.70 -13.75
#